data_AF-A0A074VYK8-F1
#
_entry.id   AF-A0A074VYK8-F1
#
_cell.length_a   1.000
_cell.length_b   1.000
_cell.length_c   1.000
_cell.angle_alpha   90.00
_cell.angle_beta   90.00
_cell.angle_gamma   90.00
#
_symmetry.space_group_name_H-M   'P 1'
#
loop_
_entity.id
_entity.type
_entity.pdbx_description
1 polymer ?
#
loop_
_entity_poly.entity_id
_entity_poly.type
_entity_poly.pdbx_seq_one_letter_code
_entity_poly.pdbx_strand_id
1 'polypeptide(L)'
;MPESRSKHPLVWIDCEMTGLDLSKDTVMSLCCFITDAQLNVLDENGYEAVIHHSQSQLDAMGEWCTQQHGKTGLTAACLASDKTAEQVAEELLAYVQKYCPERKKALLAGNTVHADRAFLVQQPYTPVMKWLHHRILDVSAIKEAAKRWAPIEVLKKSPPKAGKHEARADILESIAEARYYQRAFFQNGVIPKDELEEESAELDGDAHGSIIGDKEVKPKEITQEVGAAKAQTTVQNLEAEGFGATSGEQDLSRNGGNRDLAS
;
A
#
# COMPACT_ATOMS: atom_id res chain seq x y z
N MET A 1 0.92 32.10 -12.14
CA MET A 1 2.14 32.27 -11.33
C MET A 1 3.12 31.18 -11.75
N PRO A 2 4.43 31.45 -11.83
CA PRO A 2 5.41 30.40 -12.10
C PRO A 2 5.39 29.37 -10.96
N GLU A 3 5.64 28.11 -11.31
CA GLU A 3 5.79 27.04 -10.32
C GLU A 3 6.99 27.32 -9.41
N SER A 4 6.86 26.96 -8.13
CA SER A 4 7.92 27.12 -7.13
C SER A 4 8.08 25.83 -6.33
N ARG A 5 9.29 25.57 -5.81
CA ARG A 5 9.56 24.36 -5.03
C ARG A 5 8.76 24.39 -3.73
N SER A 6 7.93 23.37 -3.51
CA SER A 6 7.30 23.13 -2.22
C SER A 6 8.32 22.57 -1.23
N LYS A 7 8.21 22.97 0.04
CA LYS A 7 8.91 22.36 1.18
C LYS A 7 7.94 21.73 2.18
N HIS A 8 6.66 21.67 1.83
CA HIS A 8 5.64 21.17 2.73
C HIS A 8 5.75 19.64 2.88
N PRO A 9 5.48 19.09 4.07
CA PRO A 9 5.55 17.65 4.32
C PRO A 9 4.55 16.84 3.49
N LEU A 10 4.79 15.53 3.45
CA LEU A 10 3.88 14.53 2.89
C LEU A 10 3.37 13.64 4.03
N VAL A 11 2.05 13.40 4.03
CA VAL A 11 1.37 12.54 5.00
C VAL A 11 1.03 11.24 4.31
N TRP A 12 1.78 10.19 4.62
CA TRP A 12 1.67 8.87 4.04
C TRP A 12 0.66 8.06 4.83
N ILE A 13 -0.42 7.62 4.20
CA ILE A 13 -1.45 6.80 4.87
C ILE A 13 -1.78 5.61 3.98
N ASP A 14 -1.94 4.46 4.63
CA ASP A 14 -2.47 3.23 4.07
C ASP A 14 -3.52 2.70 5.05
N CYS A 15 -4.65 2.26 4.50
CA CYS A 15 -5.77 1.73 5.24
C CYS A 15 -6.04 0.29 4.82
N GLU A 16 -6.31 -0.55 5.81
CA GLU A 16 -6.96 -1.84 5.58
C GLU A 16 -8.46 -1.68 5.80
N MET A 17 -9.29 -2.17 4.88
CA MET A 17 -10.75 -2.05 4.94
C MET A 17 -11.45 -3.40 4.93
N THR A 18 -12.70 -3.43 5.37
CA THR A 18 -13.59 -4.60 5.26
C THR A 18 -13.99 -4.92 3.80
N GLY A 19 -13.76 -3.97 2.89
CA GLY A 19 -14.08 -4.04 1.48
C GLY A 19 -13.89 -2.67 0.79
N LEU A 20 -14.49 -2.48 -0.39
CA LEU A 20 -14.31 -1.27 -1.21
C LEU A 20 -15.62 -0.49 -1.44
N ASP A 21 -16.74 -0.92 -0.84
CA ASP A 21 -18.02 -0.24 -0.94
C ASP A 21 -18.17 0.79 0.18
N LEU A 22 -17.97 2.07 -0.18
CA LEU A 22 -18.05 3.21 0.75
C LEU A 22 -19.38 3.35 1.52
N SER A 23 -20.44 2.66 1.07
CA SER A 23 -21.75 2.72 1.75
C SER A 23 -21.87 1.78 2.94
N LYS A 24 -21.00 0.76 3.03
CA LYS A 24 -21.09 -0.30 4.05
C LYS A 24 -19.76 -0.70 4.67
N ASP A 25 -18.66 -0.57 3.92
CA ASP A 25 -17.34 -0.98 4.35
C ASP A 25 -16.68 0.09 5.21
N THR A 26 -15.83 -0.35 6.13
CA THR A 26 -15.17 0.52 7.12
C THR A 26 -13.67 0.24 7.20
N VAL A 27 -12.93 1.24 7.68
CA VAL A 27 -11.49 1.12 7.95
C VAL A 27 -11.28 0.22 9.17
N MET A 28 -10.52 -0.86 9.00
CA MET A 28 -10.16 -1.85 10.01
C MET A 28 -8.88 -1.50 10.75
N SER A 29 -7.88 -1.03 10.01
CA SER A 29 -6.65 -0.49 10.56
C SER A 29 -6.07 0.56 9.64
N LEU A 30 -5.20 1.41 10.17
CA LEU A 30 -4.46 2.35 9.36
C LEU A 30 -3.07 2.58 9.94
N CYS A 31 -2.14 2.92 9.05
CA CYS A 31 -0.81 3.40 9.40
C CYS A 31 -0.61 4.79 8.82
N CYS A 32 0.19 5.61 9.49
CA CYS A 32 0.52 6.96 9.06
C CYS A 32 1.99 7.29 9.33
N PHE A 33 2.71 7.66 8.28
CA PHE A 33 4.07 8.21 8.36
C PHE A 33 4.10 9.62 7.80
N ILE A 34 5.04 10.43 8.28
CA ILE A 34 5.24 11.79 7.75
C ILE A 34 6.66 11.91 7.27
N THR A 35 6.82 12.42 6.04
CA THR A 35 8.13 12.76 5.48
C THR A 35 8.23 14.25 5.23
N ASP A 36 9.45 14.77 5.21
CA ASP A 36 9.70 16.05 4.55
C ASP A 36 9.48 15.97 3.03
N ALA A 37 9.72 17.08 2.33
CA ALA A 37 9.61 17.17 0.87
C ALA A 37 10.70 16.37 0.11
N GLN A 38 11.70 15.85 0.82
CA GLN A 38 12.80 15.04 0.30
C GLN A 38 12.60 13.55 0.62
N LEU A 39 11.45 13.15 1.18
CA LEU A 39 11.11 11.78 1.54
C LEU A 39 11.90 11.25 2.75
N ASN A 40 12.49 12.12 3.56
CA ASN A 40 13.09 11.72 4.84
C ASN A 40 11.97 11.55 5.87
N VAL A 41 11.91 10.39 6.53
CA VAL A 41 10.90 10.10 7.57
C VAL A 41 11.18 10.97 8.80
N LEU A 42 10.15 11.64 9.31
CA LEU A 42 10.24 12.56 10.46
C LEU A 42 10.01 11.87 11.80
N ASP A 43 9.41 10.69 11.79
CA ASP A 43 9.12 9.85 12.95
C ASP A 43 9.22 8.38 12.52
N GLU A 44 10.26 7.67 12.98
CA GLU A 44 10.53 6.28 12.63
C GLU A 44 9.48 5.30 13.16
N ASN A 45 8.73 5.71 14.20
CA ASN A 45 7.66 4.87 14.75
C ASN A 45 6.36 5.00 13.96
N GLY A 46 6.12 6.15 13.34
CA GLY A 46 4.83 6.42 12.71
C GLY A 46 3.68 6.51 13.72
N TYR A 47 2.46 6.51 13.19
CA TYR A 47 1.24 6.28 13.95
C TYR A 47 0.49 5.09 13.36
N GLU A 48 0.13 4.13 14.22
CA GLU A 48 -0.56 2.90 13.83
C GLU A 48 -1.76 2.66 14.73
N ALA A 49 -2.87 2.22 14.14
CA ALA A 49 -4.07 1.88 14.90
C ALA A 49 -4.85 0.74 14.25
N VAL A 50 -5.32 -0.17 15.11
CA VAL A 50 -6.33 -1.18 14.75
C VAL A 50 -7.64 -0.76 15.40
N ILE A 51 -8.72 -0.75 14.63
CA ILE A 51 -10.04 -0.27 15.05
C ILE A 51 -10.92 -1.46 15.42
N HIS A 52 -11.63 -1.34 16.53
CA HIS A 52 -12.57 -2.35 16.99
C HIS A 52 -13.65 -2.61 15.94
N HIS A 53 -13.87 -3.89 15.61
CA HIS A 53 -15.01 -4.34 14.80
C HIS A 53 -15.70 -5.50 15.51
N SER A 54 -17.04 -5.48 15.51
CA SER A 54 -17.82 -6.59 16.02
C SER A 54 -17.73 -7.81 15.09
N GLN A 55 -17.96 -9.01 15.63
CA GLN A 55 -17.95 -10.25 14.85
C GLN A 55 -18.89 -10.16 13.62
N SER A 56 -20.07 -9.59 13.79
CA SER A 56 -21.03 -9.44 12.68
C SER A 56 -20.55 -8.52 11.55
N GLN A 57 -19.72 -7.52 11.84
CA GLN A 57 -19.14 -6.66 10.80
C GLN A 57 -18.07 -7.42 10.02
N LEU A 58 -17.24 -8.19 10.73
CA LEU A 58 -16.18 -8.99 10.12
C LEU A 58 -16.75 -10.15 9.28
N ASP A 59 -17.84 -10.77 9.74
CA ASP A 59 -18.54 -11.84 9.01
C ASP A 59 -19.21 -11.33 7.72
N ALA A 60 -19.46 -10.02 7.61
CA ALA A 60 -20.05 -9.40 6.43
C ALA A 60 -19.03 -9.08 5.32
N MET A 61 -17.73 -9.30 5.58
CA MET A 61 -16.68 -9.11 4.60
C MET A 61 -16.81 -10.07 3.40
N GLY A 62 -16.36 -9.62 2.24
CA GLY A 62 -16.25 -10.50 1.07
C GLY A 62 -15.18 -11.58 1.26
N GLU A 63 -15.28 -12.67 0.49
CA GLU A 63 -14.40 -13.85 0.61
C GLU A 63 -12.91 -13.50 0.61
N TRP A 64 -12.48 -12.60 -0.28
CA TRP A 64 -11.08 -12.16 -0.35
C TRP A 64 -10.62 -11.46 0.93
N CYS A 65 -11.41 -10.52 1.47
CA CYS A 65 -11.07 -9.80 2.69
C CYS A 65 -11.03 -10.74 3.90
N THR A 66 -12.01 -11.65 4.00
CA THR A 66 -12.06 -12.66 5.07
C THR A 66 -10.82 -13.55 5.08
N GLN A 67 -10.40 -14.05 3.91
CA GLN A 67 -9.20 -14.89 3.80
C GLN A 67 -7.93 -14.09 4.10
N GLN A 68 -7.79 -12.92 3.50
CA GLN A 68 -6.58 -12.11 3.61
C GLN A 68 -6.38 -11.61 5.05
N HIS A 69 -7.39 -10.96 5.64
CA HIS A 69 -7.31 -10.42 7.00
C HIS A 69 -7.28 -11.50 8.07
N GLY A 70 -7.83 -12.68 7.78
CA GLY A 70 -7.66 -13.87 8.61
C GLY A 70 -6.21 -14.35 8.62
N LYS A 71 -5.54 -14.38 7.47
CA LYS A 71 -4.14 -14.81 7.32
C LYS A 71 -3.16 -13.85 8.00
N THR A 72 -3.38 -12.54 7.90
CA THR A 72 -2.53 -11.53 8.53
C THR A 72 -2.80 -11.40 10.04
N GLY A 73 -3.89 -11.98 10.54
CA GLY A 73 -4.32 -11.86 11.94
C GLY A 73 -5.07 -10.56 12.25
N LEU A 74 -5.29 -9.70 11.24
CA LEU A 74 -5.98 -8.42 11.42
C LEU A 74 -7.41 -8.61 11.93
N THR A 75 -8.14 -9.63 11.47
CA THR A 75 -9.50 -9.94 11.97
C THR A 75 -9.51 -10.17 13.48
N ALA A 76 -8.53 -10.92 14.00
CA ALA A 76 -8.40 -11.18 15.43
C ALA A 76 -7.98 -9.92 16.21
N ALA A 77 -7.11 -9.10 15.62
CA ALA A 77 -6.69 -7.82 16.19
C ALA A 77 -7.87 -6.83 16.29
N CYS A 78 -8.74 -6.75 15.27
CA CYS A 78 -9.94 -5.91 15.30
C CYS A 78 -10.94 -6.35 16.38
N LEU A 79 -11.10 -7.65 16.62
CA LEU A 79 -11.95 -8.15 17.71
C LEU A 79 -11.40 -7.80 19.09
N ALA A 80 -10.07 -7.84 19.23
CA ALA A 80 -9.38 -7.57 20.50
C ALA A 80 -9.16 -6.08 20.77
N SER A 81 -9.17 -5.23 19.74
CA SER A 81 -8.99 -3.78 19.88
C SER A 81 -10.13 -3.16 20.69
N ASP A 82 -9.79 -2.13 21.48
CA ASP A 82 -10.70 -1.30 22.25
C ASP A 82 -10.87 0.11 21.66
N LYS A 83 -10.16 0.42 20.55
CA LYS A 83 -10.21 1.74 19.92
C LYS A 83 -11.40 1.87 18.97
N THR A 84 -12.17 2.95 19.11
CA THR A 84 -13.21 3.31 18.14
C THR A 84 -12.62 4.10 16.96
N ALA A 85 -13.36 4.15 15.85
CA ALA A 85 -12.95 4.94 14.68
C ALA A 85 -12.82 6.44 15.03
N GLU A 86 -13.64 6.97 15.93
CA GLU A 86 -13.58 8.36 16.40
C GLU A 86 -12.28 8.64 17.15
N GLN A 87 -11.90 7.77 18.08
CA GLN A 87 -10.64 7.90 18.81
C GLN A 87 -9.45 7.85 17.85
N VAL A 88 -9.46 6.90 16.91
CA VAL A 88 -8.40 6.77 15.91
C VAL A 88 -8.33 8.00 15.00
N ALA A 89 -9.46 8.60 14.62
CA ALA A 89 -9.50 9.82 13.82
C ALA A 89 -8.94 11.04 14.57
N GLU A 90 -9.25 11.18 15.87
CA GLU A 90 -8.71 12.24 16.73
C GLU A 90 -7.20 12.10 16.93
N GLU A 91 -6.74 10.89 17.25
CA GLU A 91 -5.32 10.55 17.40
C GLU A 91 -4.54 10.79 16.10
N LEU A 92 -5.08 10.34 14.96
CA LEU A 92 -4.49 10.57 13.63
C LEU A 92 -4.39 12.07 13.31
N LEU A 93 -5.45 12.85 13.59
CA LEU A 93 -5.42 14.29 13.38
C LEU A 93 -4.34 14.96 14.24
N ALA A 94 -4.26 14.59 15.51
CA ALA A 94 -3.25 15.13 16.43
C ALA A 94 -1.83 14.80 15.97
N TYR A 95 -1.59 13.57 15.53
CA TYR A 95 -0.32 13.14 14.95
C TYR A 95 0.03 13.95 13.69
N VAL A 96 -0.93 14.12 12.77
CA VAL A 96 -0.73 14.95 11.57
C VAL A 96 -0.42 16.40 11.93
N GLN A 97 -1.15 17.00 12.87
CA GLN A 97 -0.95 18.40 13.27
C GLN A 97 0.41 18.65 13.93
N LYS A 98 0.95 17.65 14.64
CA LYS A 98 2.29 17.72 15.26
C LYS A 98 3.39 18.01 14.24
N TYR A 99 3.36 17.35 13.08
CA TYR A 99 4.39 17.48 12.04
C TYR A 99 3.98 18.40 10.88
N CYS A 100 2.68 18.62 10.68
CA CYS A 100 2.10 19.47 9.66
C CYS A 100 1.24 20.58 10.28
N PRO A 101 1.83 21.56 11.00
CA PRO A 101 1.07 22.55 11.76
C PRO A 101 0.31 23.56 10.88
N GLU A 102 0.70 23.70 9.61
CA GLU A 102 0.03 24.57 8.66
C GLU A 102 -1.10 23.85 7.91
N ARG A 103 -2.32 24.37 8.08
CA ARG A 103 -3.51 23.84 7.43
C ARG A 103 -3.45 24.01 5.90
N LYS A 104 -3.92 22.99 5.16
CA LYS A 104 -3.98 22.91 3.69
C LYS A 104 -2.62 23.04 2.99
N LYS A 105 -1.53 22.63 3.65
CA LYS A 105 -0.19 22.66 3.08
C LYS A 105 0.35 21.28 2.74
N ALA A 106 0.28 20.34 3.68
CA ALA A 106 0.73 18.97 3.48
C ALA A 106 -0.21 18.19 2.55
N LEU A 107 0.33 17.30 1.73
CA LEU A 107 -0.43 16.44 0.83
C LEU A 107 -0.56 15.04 1.42
N LEU A 108 -1.71 14.40 1.18
CA LEU A 108 -1.84 12.96 1.36
C LEU A 108 -0.99 12.23 0.30
N ALA A 109 -0.25 11.20 0.70
CA ALA A 109 0.66 10.44 -0.14
C ALA A 109 0.50 8.94 0.10
N GLY A 110 0.84 8.12 -0.90
CA GLY A 110 0.78 6.66 -0.82
C GLY A 110 0.62 6.02 -2.20
N ASN A 111 0.64 4.69 -2.25
CA ASN A 111 0.28 3.95 -3.46
C ASN A 111 -1.23 3.87 -3.60
N THR A 112 -1.80 4.26 -4.74
CA THR A 112 -3.25 4.12 -4.98
C THR A 112 -4.06 4.89 -3.92
N VAL A 113 -3.46 5.93 -3.32
CA VAL A 113 -3.96 6.60 -2.12
C VAL A 113 -5.31 7.31 -2.30
N HIS A 114 -5.77 7.42 -3.55
CA HIS A 114 -7.13 7.85 -3.84
C HIS A 114 -8.19 6.87 -3.28
N ALA A 115 -7.88 5.59 -3.14
CA ALA A 115 -8.74 4.58 -2.51
C ALA A 115 -8.86 4.84 -1.00
N ASP A 116 -7.74 4.98 -0.29
CA ASP A 116 -7.72 5.34 1.14
C ASP A 116 -8.44 6.66 1.38
N ARG A 117 -8.14 7.65 0.54
CA ARG A 117 -8.79 8.96 0.58
C ARG A 117 -10.31 8.85 0.49
N ALA A 118 -10.84 7.90 -0.30
CA ALA A 118 -12.28 7.74 -0.46
C ALA A 118 -12.98 7.35 0.85
N PHE A 119 -12.30 6.57 1.71
CA PHE A 119 -12.75 6.28 3.07
C PHE A 119 -12.46 7.44 4.04
N LEU A 120 -11.28 8.05 3.96
CA LEU A 120 -10.87 9.12 4.88
C LEU A 120 -11.67 10.44 4.71
N VAL A 121 -12.33 10.65 3.57
CA VAL A 121 -13.24 11.81 3.43
C VAL A 121 -14.56 11.62 4.17
N GLN A 122 -14.92 10.39 4.53
CA GLN A 122 -16.09 10.09 5.35
C GLN A 122 -15.82 10.38 6.84
N GLN A 123 -16.90 10.50 7.61
CA GLN A 123 -16.77 10.56 9.07
C GLN A 123 -16.28 9.20 9.60
N PRO A 124 -15.48 9.17 10.68
CA PRO A 124 -15.03 10.31 11.49
C PRO A 124 -13.75 11.01 11.01
N TYR A 125 -13.15 10.58 9.89
CA TYR A 125 -11.84 11.04 9.41
C TYR A 125 -11.86 12.38 8.65
N THR A 126 -13.05 12.89 8.29
CA THR A 126 -13.21 14.17 7.59
C THR A 126 -12.36 15.33 8.14
N PRO A 127 -12.17 15.52 9.47
CA PRO A 127 -11.28 16.55 10.01
C PRO A 127 -9.83 16.44 9.53
N VAL A 128 -9.27 15.23 9.42
CA VAL A 128 -7.92 14.96 8.88
C VAL A 128 -7.85 15.44 7.42
N MET A 129 -8.83 15.05 6.59
CA MET A 129 -8.88 15.47 5.18
C MET A 129 -9.11 16.97 5.00
N LYS A 130 -9.81 17.63 5.93
CA LYS A 130 -9.96 19.09 5.96
C LYS A 130 -8.71 19.82 6.45
N TRP A 131 -7.77 19.11 7.07
CA TRP A 131 -6.48 19.63 7.47
C TRP A 131 -5.46 19.57 6.33
N LEU A 132 -5.47 18.48 5.57
CA LEU A 132 -4.60 18.29 4.41
C LEU A 132 -5.00 19.14 3.20
N HIS A 133 -4.08 19.26 2.25
CA HIS A 133 -4.36 19.83 0.94
C HIS A 133 -5.26 18.91 0.10
N HIS A 134 -5.97 19.46 -0.89
CA HIS A 134 -6.93 18.69 -1.70
C HIS A 134 -6.27 17.75 -2.72
N ARG A 135 -5.04 18.05 -3.13
CA ARG A 135 -4.23 17.20 -4.02
C ARG A 135 -3.60 16.06 -3.23
N ILE A 136 -3.28 14.99 -3.95
CA ILE A 136 -2.57 13.83 -3.45
C ILE A 136 -1.26 13.64 -4.22
N LEU A 137 -0.29 12.97 -3.59
CA LEU A 137 0.85 12.37 -4.26
C LEU A 137 0.61 10.86 -4.37
N ASP A 138 0.06 10.44 -5.50
CA ASP A 138 -0.20 9.02 -5.76
C ASP A 138 1.00 8.37 -6.46
N VAL A 139 1.74 7.54 -5.73
CA VAL A 139 2.93 6.84 -6.25
C VAL A 139 2.56 5.86 -7.36
N SER A 140 1.36 5.28 -7.31
CA SER A 140 0.88 4.37 -8.36
C SER A 140 0.69 5.09 -9.70
N ALA A 141 0.38 6.39 -9.71
CA ALA A 141 0.32 7.16 -10.95
C ALA A 141 1.70 7.27 -11.62
N ILE A 142 2.77 7.46 -10.83
CA ILE A 142 4.15 7.50 -11.32
C ILE A 142 4.58 6.12 -11.81
N LYS A 143 4.25 5.06 -11.06
CA LYS A 143 4.48 3.66 -11.47
C LYS A 143 3.82 3.35 -12.82
N GLU A 144 2.56 3.74 -13.01
CA GLU A 144 1.84 3.47 -14.26
C GLU A 144 2.41 4.28 -15.45
N ALA A 145 2.90 5.49 -15.22
CA ALA A 145 3.65 6.25 -16.22
C ALA A 145 4.98 5.57 -16.56
N ALA A 146 5.73 5.11 -15.53
CA ALA A 146 6.99 4.40 -15.70
C ALA A 146 6.83 3.15 -16.57
N LYS A 147 5.83 2.29 -16.27
CA LYS A 147 5.55 1.07 -17.04
C LYS A 147 5.34 1.31 -18.53
N ARG A 148 4.86 2.51 -18.92
CA ARG A 148 4.57 2.86 -20.32
C ARG A 148 5.71 3.57 -21.01
N TRP A 149 6.47 4.40 -20.29
CA TRP A 149 7.37 5.37 -20.91
C TRP A 149 8.83 5.26 -20.45
N ALA A 150 9.11 4.57 -19.34
CA ALA A 150 10.47 4.42 -18.84
C ALA A 150 11.25 3.36 -19.66
N PRO A 151 12.58 3.54 -19.83
CA PRO A 151 13.43 2.49 -20.37
C PRO A 151 13.35 1.21 -19.55
N ILE A 152 13.48 0.05 -20.20
CA ILE A 152 13.37 -1.27 -19.55
C ILE A 152 14.35 -1.44 -18.38
N GLU A 153 15.54 -0.83 -18.46
CA GLU A 153 16.55 -0.89 -17.40
C GLU A 153 16.15 -0.12 -16.13
N VAL A 154 15.28 0.88 -16.24
CA VAL A 154 14.66 1.54 -15.09
C VAL A 154 13.56 0.66 -14.51
N LEU A 155 12.80 -0.06 -15.34
CA LEU A 155 11.76 -0.96 -14.83
C LEU A 155 12.34 -2.13 -14.04
N LYS A 156 13.43 -2.73 -14.52
CA LYS A 156 14.11 -3.85 -13.86
C LYS A 156 14.68 -3.51 -12.48
N LYS A 157 14.95 -2.23 -12.21
CA LYS A 157 15.53 -1.74 -10.95
C LYS A 157 14.47 -1.21 -9.98
N SER A 158 13.20 -1.21 -10.36
CA SER A 158 12.11 -0.84 -9.46
C SER A 158 12.06 -1.83 -8.29
N PRO A 159 11.93 -1.36 -7.03
CA PRO A 159 11.82 -2.24 -5.88
C PRO A 159 10.67 -3.24 -6.05
N PRO A 160 10.87 -4.54 -5.78
CA PRO A 160 9.77 -5.49 -5.73
C PRO A 160 8.90 -5.21 -4.49
N LYS A 161 7.58 -5.34 -4.62
CA LYS A 161 6.67 -5.33 -3.47
C LYS A 161 6.68 -6.69 -2.80
N ALA A 162 6.82 -6.75 -1.47
CA ALA A 162 6.67 -8.01 -0.74
C ALA A 162 5.20 -8.44 -0.66
N GLY A 163 4.26 -7.48 -0.77
CA GLY A 163 2.81 -7.75 -0.80
C GLY A 163 2.31 -8.36 0.49
N LYS A 164 2.76 -7.84 1.63
CA LYS A 164 2.40 -8.35 2.95
C LYS A 164 0.96 -8.02 3.35
N HIS A 165 0.36 -6.98 2.75
CA HIS A 165 -0.99 -6.49 3.08
C HIS A 165 -1.08 -6.17 4.58
N GLU A 166 -0.13 -5.35 4.99
CA GLU A 166 0.04 -4.88 6.36
C GLU A 166 0.38 -3.39 6.25
N ALA A 167 -0.52 -2.53 6.74
CA ALA A 167 -0.47 -1.09 6.49
C ALA A 167 0.90 -0.44 6.74
N ARG A 168 1.61 -0.85 7.80
CA ARG A 168 2.96 -0.34 8.09
C ARG A 168 3.97 -0.71 7.01
N ALA A 169 4.04 -2.00 6.67
CA ALA A 169 4.96 -2.49 5.65
C ALA A 169 4.66 -1.84 4.29
N ASP A 170 3.38 -1.74 3.93
CA ASP A 170 2.96 -1.18 2.65
C ASP A 170 3.24 0.33 2.52
N ILE A 171 3.17 1.11 3.61
CA ILE A 171 3.59 2.53 3.59
C ILE A 171 5.11 2.65 3.40
N LEU A 172 5.90 1.87 4.14
CA LEU A 172 7.35 1.94 4.03
C LEU A 172 7.81 1.52 2.62
N GLU A 173 7.19 0.49 2.04
CA GLU A 173 7.37 0.14 0.63
C GLU A 173 6.97 1.28 -0.32
N SER A 174 5.86 1.97 -0.05
CA SER A 174 5.39 3.11 -0.84
C SER A 174 6.39 4.28 -0.82
N ILE A 175 7.00 4.57 0.34
CA ILE A 175 8.02 5.61 0.50
C ILE A 175 9.30 5.22 -0.26
N ALA A 176 9.74 3.97 -0.13
CA ALA A 176 10.91 3.46 -0.86
C ALA A 176 10.69 3.50 -2.38
N GLU A 177 9.51 3.11 -2.86
CA GLU A 177 9.13 3.21 -4.28
C GLU A 177 9.13 4.67 -4.76
N ALA A 178 8.62 5.61 -3.95
CA ALA A 178 8.66 7.03 -4.26
C ALA A 178 10.09 7.59 -4.33
N ARG A 179 10.97 7.19 -3.41
CA ARG A 179 12.41 7.56 -3.44
C ARG A 179 13.07 7.04 -4.70
N TYR A 180 12.79 5.80 -5.07
CA TYR A 180 13.28 5.22 -6.32
C TYR A 180 12.87 6.07 -7.54
N TYR A 181 11.59 6.41 -7.67
CA TYR A 181 11.13 7.23 -8.79
C TYR A 181 11.63 8.67 -8.74
N GLN A 182 11.79 9.26 -7.56
CA GLN A 182 12.41 10.57 -7.38
C GLN A 182 13.82 10.59 -7.98
N ARG A 183 14.65 9.61 -7.62
CA ARG A 183 16.02 9.46 -8.13
C ARG A 183 16.04 9.17 -9.64
N ALA A 184 15.22 8.21 -10.09
CA ALA A 184 15.23 7.74 -11.47
C ALA A 184 14.74 8.77 -12.49
N PHE A 185 13.71 9.57 -12.15
CA PHE A 185 13.04 10.44 -13.12
C PHE A 185 13.24 11.94 -12.89
N PHE A 186 13.49 12.36 -11.64
CA PHE A 186 13.46 13.78 -11.29
C PHE A 186 14.81 14.33 -10.85
N GLN A 187 15.81 13.47 -10.59
CA GLN A 187 17.17 13.85 -10.20
C GLN A 187 18.21 13.36 -11.23
N ASN A 188 18.12 13.85 -12.47
CA ASN A 188 19.14 13.76 -13.54
C ASN A 188 19.88 12.40 -13.73
N GLY A 189 19.31 11.27 -13.30
CA GLY A 189 19.94 9.95 -13.44
C GLY A 189 21.24 9.76 -12.64
N VAL A 190 21.58 10.65 -11.71
CA VAL A 190 22.70 10.42 -10.77
C VAL A 190 22.11 9.75 -9.55
N ILE A 191 22.14 8.42 -9.54
CA ILE A 191 22.03 7.68 -8.29
C ILE A 191 23.45 7.71 -7.68
N PRO A 192 23.66 8.33 -6.51
CA PRO A 192 24.92 8.17 -5.79
C PRO A 192 25.17 6.69 -5.57
N LYS A 193 26.37 6.21 -5.92
CA LYS A 193 26.71 4.77 -5.93
C LYS A 193 26.66 4.15 -4.53
N ASP A 194 26.76 5.01 -3.54
CA ASP A 194 26.90 4.84 -2.11
C ASP A 194 25.55 4.58 -1.41
N GLU A 195 24.44 5.09 -1.95
CA GLU A 195 23.11 4.95 -1.31
C GLU A 195 22.35 3.67 -1.72
N LEU A 196 22.78 2.97 -2.78
CA LEU A 196 22.16 1.71 -3.21
C LEU A 196 22.60 0.51 -2.37
N GLU A 197 23.74 0.60 -1.69
CA GLU A 197 24.30 -0.48 -0.87
C GLU A 197 23.76 -0.43 0.58
N GLU A 198 23.51 0.77 1.13
CA GLU A 198 22.96 0.95 2.48
C GLU A 198 21.50 0.49 2.61
N GLU A 199 20.63 0.82 1.64
CA GLU A 199 19.20 0.47 1.69
C GLU A 199 18.96 -1.06 1.59
N SER A 200 19.90 -1.81 0.97
CA SER A 200 19.88 -3.27 0.95
C SER A 200 20.36 -3.92 2.26
N ALA A 201 21.25 -3.24 3.00
CA ALA A 201 21.79 -3.76 4.25
C ALA A 201 20.83 -3.57 5.44
N GLU A 202 19.99 -2.53 5.42
CA GLU A 202 18.98 -2.31 6.46
C GLU A 202 17.80 -3.29 6.39
N LEU A 203 17.45 -3.78 5.20
CA LEU A 203 16.38 -4.77 5.01
C LEU A 203 16.77 -6.21 5.43
N ASP A 204 18.06 -6.52 5.47
CA ASP A 204 18.57 -7.86 5.87
C ASP A 204 18.85 -7.96 7.39
N GLY A 205 18.89 -6.84 8.12
CA GLY A 205 19.30 -6.78 9.53
C GLY A 205 18.30 -7.36 10.54
N ASP A 206 17.01 -7.39 10.21
CA ASP A 206 15.94 -7.73 11.16
C ASP A 206 15.41 -9.17 11.04
N ALA A 207 15.98 -10.00 10.15
CA ALA A 207 15.42 -11.32 9.85
C ALA A 207 16.06 -12.52 10.58
N HIS A 208 17.12 -12.37 11.38
CA HIS A 208 17.78 -13.54 12.00
C HIS A 208 17.84 -13.49 13.53
N GLY A 209 16.74 -13.93 14.14
CA GLY A 209 16.73 -14.46 15.51
C GLY A 209 17.57 -15.74 15.62
N SER A 210 18.61 -15.64 16.45
CA SER A 210 19.42 -16.68 17.10
C SER A 210 18.96 -18.15 16.96
N ILE A 211 19.83 -19.00 16.38
CA ILE A 211 19.95 -20.41 16.78
C ILE A 211 21.41 -20.71 17.15
N ILE A 212 21.55 -21.23 18.36
CA ILE A 212 22.76 -21.69 19.04
C ILE A 212 23.42 -22.82 18.26
N GLY A 213 24.75 -22.80 18.18
CA GLY A 213 25.54 -23.67 17.30
C GLY A 213 25.64 -25.13 17.71
N ASP A 214 26.18 -25.93 16.80
CA ASP A 214 27.07 -27.03 17.14
C ASP A 214 27.94 -27.47 15.94
N LYS A 215 29.24 -27.44 16.20
CA LYS A 215 30.35 -28.30 15.73
C LYS A 215 30.32 -28.86 14.31
N GLU A 216 31.32 -28.44 13.53
CA GLU A 216 31.83 -29.09 12.33
C GLU A 216 32.07 -30.60 12.55
N VAL A 217 31.44 -31.43 11.71
CA VAL A 217 31.83 -32.82 11.49
C VAL A 217 32.20 -32.98 10.02
N LYS A 218 33.45 -33.36 9.78
CA LYS A 218 34.01 -33.61 8.45
C LYS A 218 33.31 -34.79 7.74
N PRO A 219 33.12 -34.74 6.41
CA PRO A 219 32.48 -35.82 5.67
C PRO A 219 33.37 -37.06 5.58
N LYS A 220 32.80 -38.23 5.87
CA LYS A 220 33.36 -39.54 5.49
C LYS A 220 32.75 -39.97 4.16
N GLU A 221 33.63 -40.40 3.25
CA GLU A 221 33.32 -41.07 2.00
C GLU A 221 32.46 -42.32 2.25
N ILE A 222 31.39 -42.49 1.45
CA ILE A 222 30.78 -43.79 1.19
C ILE A 222 30.49 -43.89 -0.31
N THR A 223 31.06 -44.91 -0.91
CA THR A 223 30.97 -45.36 -2.30
C THR A 223 29.65 -46.07 -2.63
N GLN A 224 29.19 -45.87 -3.88
CA GLN A 224 28.36 -46.72 -4.75
C GLN A 224 27.01 -47.27 -4.23
N GLU A 225 25.92 -46.98 -4.96
CA GLU A 225 25.43 -47.88 -6.02
C GLU A 225 24.39 -47.20 -6.93
N VAL A 226 24.32 -47.69 -8.16
CA VAL A 226 23.62 -47.12 -9.31
C VAL A 226 22.26 -47.81 -9.43
N GLY A 227 21.17 -47.03 -9.51
CA GLY A 227 19.82 -47.54 -9.77
C GLY A 227 19.04 -46.56 -10.64
N ALA A 228 18.94 -46.87 -11.93
CA ALA A 228 18.28 -46.05 -12.94
C ALA A 228 16.74 -46.13 -12.82
N ALA A 229 16.07 -44.98 -12.82
CA ALA A 229 14.67 -44.86 -13.22
C ALA A 229 14.41 -43.47 -13.80
N LYS A 230 14.08 -43.43 -15.09
CA LYS A 230 13.60 -42.24 -15.80
C LYS A 230 12.16 -41.96 -15.40
N ALA A 231 11.84 -40.71 -15.06
CA ALA A 231 10.49 -40.18 -15.13
C ALA A 231 10.54 -38.74 -15.66
N GLN A 232 9.89 -38.53 -16.79
CA GLN A 232 9.64 -37.22 -17.40
C GLN A 232 8.68 -36.44 -16.50
N THR A 233 8.96 -35.17 -16.24
CA THR A 233 7.97 -34.23 -15.69
C THR A 233 7.80 -33.10 -16.69
N THR A 234 6.63 -33.10 -17.31
CA THR A 234 6.08 -32.05 -18.16
C THR A 234 5.80 -30.81 -17.30
N VAL A 235 6.35 -29.67 -17.70
CA VAL A 235 6.00 -28.35 -17.15
C VAL A 235 4.66 -27.94 -17.76
N GLN A 236 3.62 -27.82 -16.96
CA GLN A 236 2.38 -27.14 -17.35
C GLN A 236 2.47 -25.68 -16.89
N ASN A 237 2.50 -24.79 -17.88
CA ASN A 237 2.23 -23.37 -17.71
C ASN A 237 0.75 -23.21 -17.31
N LEU A 238 0.49 -22.53 -16.21
CA LEU A 238 -0.82 -21.96 -15.91
C LEU A 238 -0.76 -20.48 -16.24
N GLU A 239 -1.36 -20.12 -17.37
CA GLU A 239 -1.65 -18.75 -17.78
C GLU A 239 -2.75 -18.19 -16.85
N ALA A 240 -2.50 -17.00 -16.30
CA ALA A 240 -3.49 -16.25 -15.56
C ALA A 240 -4.52 -15.68 -16.56
N GLU A 241 -5.74 -16.21 -16.53
CA GLU A 241 -6.86 -15.66 -17.30
C GLU A 241 -7.27 -14.28 -16.76
N GLY A 242 -7.43 -13.36 -17.70
CA GLY A 242 -7.70 -11.96 -17.46
C GLY A 242 -9.13 -11.66 -17.03
N PHE A 243 -9.24 -10.60 -16.24
CA PHE A 243 -10.50 -9.95 -15.89
C PHE A 243 -11.15 -9.36 -17.15
N GLY A 244 -12.13 -10.07 -17.69
CA GLY A 244 -13.08 -9.55 -18.68
C GLY A 244 -14.20 -8.78 -18.00
N ALA A 245 -14.25 -7.47 -18.24
CA ALA A 245 -15.39 -6.63 -17.89
C ALA A 245 -16.59 -7.00 -18.80
N THR A 246 -17.66 -7.52 -18.21
CA THR A 246 -18.93 -7.71 -18.92
C THR A 246 -19.68 -6.39 -19.00
N SER A 247 -19.73 -5.81 -20.20
CA SER A 247 -20.67 -4.75 -20.56
C SER A 247 -22.05 -5.37 -20.79
N GLY A 248 -23.00 -5.09 -19.89
CA GLY A 248 -24.41 -5.40 -20.13
C GLY A 248 -25.03 -4.37 -21.08
N GLU A 249 -25.28 -4.80 -22.32
CA GLU A 249 -26.23 -4.16 -23.22
C GLU A 249 -27.63 -4.21 -22.59
N GLN A 250 -28.30 -3.07 -22.49
CA GLN A 250 -29.75 -3.04 -22.34
C GLN A 250 -30.40 -2.34 -23.52
N ASP A 251 -31.44 -3.03 -23.95
CA ASP A 251 -32.15 -3.01 -25.21
C ASP A 251 -32.96 -1.73 -25.44
N LEU A 252 -32.92 -1.26 -26.68
CA LEU A 252 -33.72 -0.17 -27.22
C LEU A 252 -34.98 -0.75 -27.87
N SER A 253 -36.17 -0.51 -27.32
CA SER A 253 -37.33 -0.17 -28.15
C SER A 253 -38.60 0.28 -27.41
N ARG A 254 -39.05 1.48 -27.79
CA ARG A 254 -40.46 1.97 -27.97
C ARG A 254 -41.30 2.16 -26.69
N ASN A 255 -42.10 3.22 -26.49
CA ASN A 255 -42.80 4.08 -27.44
C ASN A 255 -43.36 5.35 -26.74
N GLY A 256 -43.32 6.50 -27.43
CA GLY A 256 -44.36 7.55 -27.48
C GLY A 256 -44.74 8.37 -26.23
N GLY A 257 -44.56 9.70 -26.30
CA GLY A 257 -45.24 10.61 -25.36
C GLY A 257 -44.75 12.06 -25.35
N ASN A 258 -45.11 12.82 -26.38
CA ASN A 258 -45.04 14.27 -26.53
C ASN A 258 -45.27 15.13 -25.25
N ARG A 259 -44.46 16.17 -25.00
CA ARG A 259 -44.89 17.61 -24.88
C ARG A 259 -43.79 18.54 -24.33
N ASP A 260 -43.55 19.58 -25.12
CA ASP A 260 -43.20 20.98 -24.82
C ASP A 260 -42.92 21.40 -23.36
N LEU A 261 -41.85 22.17 -23.14
CA LEU A 261 -41.92 23.64 -23.09
C LEU A 261 -40.54 24.25 -22.78
N ALA A 262 -40.20 25.27 -23.55
CA ALA A 262 -39.10 26.20 -23.33
C ALA A 262 -39.43 27.17 -22.19
N SER A 263 -38.43 27.51 -21.37
CA SER A 263 -38.16 28.81 -20.71
C SER A 263 -36.84 28.70 -19.94
#